data_AF-A0A969UGH9-F1
#
_entry.id   AF-A0A969UGH9-F1
#
_cell.length_a   1.000
_cell.length_b   1.000
_cell.length_c   1.000
_cell.angle_alpha   90.00
_cell.angle_beta   90.00
_cell.angle_gamma   90.00
#
_symmetry.space_group_name_H-M   'P 1'
#
loop_
_entity.id
_entity.type
_entity.pdbx_description
1 polymer ?
#
loop_
_entity_poly.entity_id
_entity_poly.type
_entity_poly.pdbx_seq_one_letter_code
_entity_poly.pdbx_strand_id
1 'polypeptide(L)'
;MHRFPSQSVINRLKLAALFMCLQWLLVPAAIAILVYSLFHRLEHLTLVAFSLAGFAVLAGMFRWIFASRARCPLCMTPVLINKRCSKHRNAKSLFGSYGLRAALAITFKGHFRCPYCNEPSALQVRERNR
;
A
#
# COMPACT_ATOMS: atom_id res chain seq x y z
N MET A 1 13.83 -16.18 -6.21
CA MET A 1 12.78 -15.14 -6.07
C MET A 1 11.70 -15.40 -7.10
N HIS A 2 10.44 -15.45 -6.69
CA HIS A 2 9.34 -15.69 -7.63
C HIS A 2 9.08 -14.45 -8.49
N ARG A 3 8.87 -14.68 -9.80
CA ARG A 3 8.65 -13.64 -10.81
C ARG A 3 7.17 -13.61 -11.21
N PHE A 4 6.69 -12.45 -11.63
CA PHE A 4 5.29 -12.28 -12.04
C PHE A 4 5.10 -12.71 -13.51
N PRO A 5 3.89 -13.17 -13.88
CA PRO A 5 3.60 -13.58 -15.26
C PRO A 5 3.43 -12.40 -16.22
N SER A 6 3.09 -11.20 -15.74
CA SER A 6 2.84 -10.04 -16.62
C SER A 6 3.23 -8.70 -16.01
N GLN A 7 3.66 -7.77 -16.87
CA GLN A 7 4.06 -6.41 -16.48
C GLN A 7 2.88 -5.60 -15.93
N SER A 8 1.66 -5.84 -16.45
CA SER A 8 0.45 -5.16 -16.00
C SER A 8 0.13 -5.42 -14.53
N VAL A 9 0.42 -6.62 -14.03
CA VAL A 9 0.24 -6.97 -12.61
C VAL A 9 1.25 -6.22 -11.75
N ILE A 10 2.51 -6.13 -12.20
CA ILE A 10 3.58 -5.37 -11.52
C ILE A 10 3.20 -3.90 -11.40
N ASN A 11 2.76 -3.26 -12.49
CA ASN A 11 2.40 -1.84 -12.48
C ASN A 11 1.21 -1.55 -11.56
N ARG A 12 0.20 -2.44 -11.53
CA ARG A 12 -0.92 -2.35 -10.58
C ARG A 12 -0.46 -2.51 -9.13
N LEU A 13 0.49 -3.39 -8.87
CA LEU A 13 1.11 -3.57 -7.55
C LEU A 13 1.86 -2.32 -7.10
N LYS A 14 2.63 -1.71 -8.00
CA LYS A 14 3.32 -0.44 -7.74
C LYS A 14 2.35 0.69 -7.47
N LEU A 15 1.29 0.82 -8.27
CA LEU A 15 0.23 1.81 -8.04
C LEU A 15 -0.44 1.60 -6.67
N ALA A 16 -0.83 0.37 -6.34
CA ALA A 16 -1.44 0.05 -5.04
C ALA A 16 -0.51 0.40 -3.86
N ALA A 17 0.78 0.08 -3.99
CA ALA A 17 1.79 0.40 -3.00
C ALA A 17 1.98 1.91 -2.84
N LEU A 18 2.02 2.66 -3.95
CA LEU A 18 2.14 4.11 -3.96
C LEU A 18 0.93 4.77 -3.29
N PHE A 19 -0.30 4.36 -3.64
CA PHE A 19 -1.50 4.84 -2.97
C PHE A 19 -1.52 4.50 -1.48
N MET A 20 -0.97 3.35 -1.07
CA MET A 20 -0.86 2.99 0.35
C MET A 20 0.09 3.91 1.12
N CYS A 21 1.27 4.19 0.55
CA CYS A 21 2.22 5.14 1.15
C CYS A 21 1.64 6.54 1.20
N LEU A 22 1.01 6.98 0.10
CA LEU A 22 0.38 8.28 -0.02
C LEU A 22 -0.75 8.46 1.01
N GLN A 23 -1.60 7.46 1.19
CA GLN A 23 -2.67 7.49 2.20
C GLN A 23 -2.11 7.54 3.62
N TRP A 24 -1.02 6.82 3.89
CA TRP A 24 -0.33 6.87 5.18
C TRP A 24 0.27 8.23 5.50
N LEU A 25 0.53 9.06 4.49
CA LEU A 25 0.99 10.45 4.65
C LEU A 25 -0.20 11.45 4.70
N LEU A 26 -1.20 11.28 3.83
CA LEU A 26 -2.34 12.20 3.75
C LEU A 26 -3.21 12.16 5.00
N VAL A 27 -3.48 10.97 5.56
CA VAL A 27 -4.34 10.84 6.74
C VAL A 27 -3.79 11.62 7.96
N PRO A 28 -2.53 11.40 8.40
CA PRO A 28 -1.99 12.18 9.52
C PRO A 28 -1.85 13.67 9.19
N ALA A 29 -1.53 14.03 7.94
CA ALA A 29 -1.48 15.42 7.52
C ALA A 29 -2.85 16.10 7.62
N ALA A 30 -3.92 15.44 7.15
CA ALA A 30 -5.29 15.95 7.26
C ALA A 30 -5.72 16.12 8.72
N ILE A 31 -5.39 15.14 9.58
CA ILE A 31 -5.66 15.22 11.02
C ILE A 31 -4.91 16.39 11.65
N ALA A 32 -3.62 16.56 11.34
CA ALA A 32 -2.81 17.65 11.90
C ALA A 32 -3.35 19.04 11.49
N ILE A 33 -3.71 19.22 10.22
CA ILE A 33 -4.30 20.48 9.72
C ILE A 33 -5.65 20.75 10.38
N LEU A 34 -6.48 19.71 10.53
CA LEU A 34 -7.79 19.84 11.17
C LEU A 34 -7.64 20.27 12.64
N VAL A 35 -6.75 19.63 13.40
CA VAL A 35 -6.46 20.00 14.79
C VAL A 35 -5.94 21.44 14.86
N TYR A 36 -4.97 21.80 14.00
CA TYR A 36 -4.41 23.15 13.97
C TYR A 36 -5.47 24.21 13.67
N SER A 37 -6.36 23.93 12.73
CA SER A 37 -7.47 24.81 12.34
C SER A 37 -8.46 25.03 13.49
N LEU A 38 -8.77 23.99 14.26
CA LEU A 38 -9.64 24.10 15.43
C LEU A 38 -9.03 25.02 16.52
N PHE A 39 -7.71 25.00 16.68
CA PHE A 39 -7.02 25.90 17.62
C PHE A 39 -7.02 27.37 17.16
N HIS A 40 -6.86 27.63 15.86
CA HIS A 40 -6.70 28.99 15.34
C HIS A 40 -7.99 29.61 14.75
N ARG A 41 -9.11 28.87 14.73
CA ARG A 41 -10.42 29.28 14.17
C ARG A 41 -10.31 29.88 12.75
N LEU A 42 -9.45 29.31 11.91
CA LEU A 42 -9.26 29.74 10.52
C LEU A 42 -10.22 28.97 9.60
N GLU A 43 -11.32 29.60 9.18
CA GLU A 43 -12.34 28.98 8.33
C GLU A 43 -11.79 28.50 6.97
N HIS A 44 -10.77 29.16 6.42
CA HIS A 44 -10.13 28.70 5.18
C HIS A 44 -9.38 27.38 5.35
N LEU A 45 -8.78 27.13 6.52
CA LEU A 45 -8.04 25.89 6.78
C LEU A 45 -8.99 24.69 7.01
N THR A 46 -10.21 24.92 7.51
CA THR A 46 -11.19 23.82 7.68
C THR A 46 -11.63 23.29 6.31
N LEU A 47 -11.92 24.16 5.34
CA LEU A 47 -12.25 23.75 3.96
C LEU A 47 -11.12 22.95 3.30
N VAL A 48 -9.87 23.39 3.49
CA VAL A 48 -8.70 22.65 3.01
C VAL A 48 -8.60 21.28 3.69
N ALA A 49 -8.79 21.19 5.01
CA ALA A 49 -8.78 19.91 5.73
C ALA A 49 -9.88 18.95 5.21
N PHE A 50 -11.09 19.44 4.97
CA PHE A 50 -12.18 18.64 4.43
C PHE A 50 -11.92 18.14 3.01
N SER A 51 -11.43 19.01 2.12
CA SER A 51 -11.05 18.60 0.77
C SER A 51 -9.93 17.54 0.78
N LEU A 52 -8.91 17.73 1.62
CA LEU A 52 -7.81 16.78 1.77
C LEU A 52 -8.29 15.44 2.35
N ALA A 53 -9.22 15.46 3.31
CA ALA A 53 -9.87 14.27 3.83
C ALA A 53 -10.68 13.54 2.74
N GLY A 54 -11.43 14.27 1.91
CA GLY A 54 -12.15 13.70 0.76
C GLY A 54 -11.21 13.01 -0.23
N PHE A 55 -10.09 13.66 -0.58
CA PHE A 55 -9.05 13.05 -1.40
C PHE A 55 -8.43 11.80 -0.77
N ALA A 56 -8.22 11.79 0.55
CA ALA A 56 -7.70 10.63 1.26
C ALA A 56 -8.68 9.44 1.20
N VAL A 57 -10.00 9.68 1.26
CA VAL A 57 -11.03 8.65 1.11
C VAL A 57 -11.02 8.08 -0.31
N LEU A 58 -11.00 8.94 -1.34
CA LEU A 58 -10.92 8.51 -2.74
C LEU A 58 -9.66 7.68 -3.00
N ALA A 59 -8.49 8.15 -2.53
CA ALA A 59 -7.24 7.41 -2.62
C ALA A 59 -7.33 6.05 -1.90
N GLY A 60 -8.03 6.00 -0.76
CA GLY A 60 -8.32 4.75 -0.05
C GLY A 60 -9.18 3.77 -0.84
N MET A 61 -10.19 4.25 -1.57
CA MET A 61 -11.01 3.42 -2.45
C MET A 61 -10.18 2.85 -3.62
N PHE A 62 -9.41 3.70 -4.30
CA PHE A 62 -8.50 3.24 -5.36
C PHE A 62 -7.51 2.21 -4.83
N ARG A 63 -6.88 2.49 -3.68
CA ARG A 63 -5.99 1.55 -3.00
C ARG A 63 -6.68 0.21 -2.79
N TRP A 64 -7.90 0.19 -2.28
CA TRP A 64 -8.62 -1.06 -2.02
C TRP A 64 -8.89 -1.86 -3.31
N ILE A 65 -9.32 -1.19 -4.38
CA ILE A 65 -9.56 -1.81 -5.68
C ILE A 65 -8.25 -2.42 -6.23
N PHE A 66 -7.15 -1.68 -6.25
CA PHE A 66 -5.87 -2.18 -6.77
C PHE A 66 -5.23 -3.22 -5.84
N ALA A 67 -5.29 -3.02 -4.52
CA ALA A 67 -4.72 -3.93 -3.53
C ALA A 67 -5.43 -5.29 -3.49
N SER A 68 -6.73 -5.34 -3.81
CA SER A 68 -7.49 -6.61 -3.91
C SER A 68 -6.98 -7.52 -5.04
N ARG A 69 -6.42 -6.91 -6.10
CA ARG A 69 -5.84 -7.60 -7.26
C ARG A 69 -4.34 -7.82 -7.12
N ALA A 70 -3.67 -7.16 -6.18
CA ALA A 70 -2.25 -7.29 -5.87
C ALA A 70 -1.95 -8.58 -5.08
N ARG A 71 -2.01 -9.72 -5.76
CA ARG A 71 -1.80 -11.05 -5.17
C ARG A 71 -0.35 -11.50 -5.29
N CYS A 72 0.13 -12.23 -4.30
CA CYS A 72 1.40 -12.94 -4.39
C CYS A 72 1.30 -14.08 -5.43
N PRO A 73 2.29 -14.29 -6.31
CA PRO A 73 2.21 -15.33 -7.34
C PRO A 73 2.23 -16.76 -6.76
N LEU A 74 2.63 -16.93 -5.50
CA LEU A 74 2.76 -18.24 -4.88
C LEU A 74 1.54 -18.59 -4.02
N CYS A 75 1.24 -17.77 -3.02
CA CYS A 75 0.13 -18.03 -2.11
C CYS A 75 -1.19 -17.39 -2.56
N MET A 76 -1.19 -16.63 -3.65
CA MET A 76 -2.36 -15.95 -4.24
C MET A 76 -3.13 -15.02 -3.28
N THR A 77 -2.59 -14.79 -2.09
CA THR A 77 -3.16 -13.87 -1.11
C THR A 77 -2.79 -12.42 -1.44
N PRO A 78 -3.71 -11.46 -1.22
CA PRO A 78 -3.42 -10.06 -1.43
C PRO A 78 -2.43 -9.57 -0.38
N VAL A 79 -1.28 -9.06 -0.83
CA VAL A 79 -0.14 -8.72 0.04
C VAL A 79 -0.40 -7.42 0.82
N LEU A 80 -1.13 -6.49 0.22
CA LEU A 80 -1.41 -5.16 0.78
C LEU A 80 -2.71 -5.09 1.60
N ILE A 81 -3.53 -6.13 1.58
CA ILE A 81 -4.76 -6.22 2.38
C ILE A 81 -4.53 -7.15 3.54
N ASN A 82 -4.95 -6.72 4.74
CA ASN A 82 -4.93 -7.55 5.92
C ASN A 82 -6.09 -8.57 5.80
N LYS A 83 -5.77 -9.82 5.44
CA LYS A 83 -6.71 -10.93 5.50
C LYS A 83 -6.60 -11.63 6.85
N ARG A 84 -7.65 -12.34 7.26
CA ARG A 84 -7.67 -13.21 8.47
C ARG A 84 -6.76 -14.46 8.34
N CYS A 85 -5.86 -14.50 7.36
CA CYS A 85 -4.89 -15.57 7.22
C CYS A 85 -3.80 -15.43 8.28
N SER A 86 -3.29 -16.56 8.78
CA SER A 86 -2.13 -16.59 9.66
C SER A 86 -0.93 -15.95 8.95
N LYS A 87 -0.27 -15.03 9.63
CA LYS A 87 0.96 -14.41 9.16
C LYS A 87 2.12 -15.29 9.56
N HIS A 88 3.15 -15.35 8.71
CA HIS A 88 4.34 -16.12 9.03
C HIS A 88 5.03 -15.55 10.27
N ARG A 89 5.51 -16.40 11.18
CA ARG A 89 6.16 -15.97 12.44
C ARG A 89 7.39 -15.06 12.20
N ASN A 90 8.10 -15.29 11.10
CA ASN A 90 9.27 -14.51 10.69
C ASN A 90 8.94 -13.30 9.79
N ALA A 91 7.66 -13.04 9.51
CA ALA A 91 7.28 -11.86 8.75
C ALA A 91 7.59 -10.62 9.59
N LYS A 92 8.24 -9.63 8.99
CA LYS A 92 8.53 -8.36 9.66
C LYS A 92 7.44 -7.35 9.32
N SER A 93 6.96 -6.61 10.31
CA SER A 93 6.09 -5.46 10.12
C SER A 93 6.91 -4.16 10.07
N LEU A 94 6.28 -3.06 9.66
CA LEU A 94 6.83 -1.71 9.78
C LEU A 94 5.70 -0.79 10.28
N PHE A 95 5.92 -0.07 11.38
CA PHE A 95 4.86 0.63 12.14
C PHE A 95 3.65 -0.27 12.46
N GLY A 96 3.89 -1.53 12.83
CA GLY A 96 2.82 -2.51 13.11
C GLY A 96 2.07 -3.03 11.86
N SER A 97 2.29 -2.44 10.68
CA SER A 97 1.66 -2.85 9.43
C SER A 97 2.61 -3.68 8.55
N TYR A 98 2.21 -4.91 8.27
CA TYR A 98 2.91 -5.79 7.34
C TYR A 98 2.75 -5.33 5.88
N GLY A 99 1.58 -4.80 5.55
CA GLY A 99 1.29 -4.29 4.21
C GLY A 99 2.11 -3.05 3.88
N LEU A 100 2.38 -2.18 4.86
CA LEU A 100 3.18 -0.97 4.65
C LEU A 100 4.65 -1.29 4.37
N ARG A 101 5.22 -2.26 5.09
CA ARG A 101 6.57 -2.75 4.79
C ARG A 101 6.66 -3.31 3.36
N ALA A 102 5.67 -4.10 2.96
CA ALA A 102 5.61 -4.63 1.60
C ALA A 102 5.46 -3.51 0.57
N ALA A 103 4.58 -2.53 0.80
CA ALA A 103 4.39 -1.37 -0.07
C ALA A 103 5.69 -0.58 -0.26
N LEU A 104 6.41 -0.26 0.81
CA LEU A 104 7.70 0.42 0.72
C LEU A 104 8.73 -0.41 -0.05
N ALA A 105 8.79 -1.72 0.19
CA ALA A 105 9.71 -2.60 -0.53
C ALA A 105 9.37 -2.67 -2.04
N ILE A 106 8.07 -2.69 -2.38
CA ILE A 106 7.59 -2.64 -3.77
C ILE A 106 8.00 -1.33 -4.44
N THR A 107 7.82 -0.19 -3.76
CA THR A 107 8.08 1.14 -4.30
C THR A 107 9.57 1.44 -4.41
N PHE A 108 10.36 1.16 -3.37
CA PHE A 108 11.77 1.56 -3.30
C PHE A 108 12.76 0.46 -3.71
N LYS A 109 12.46 -0.82 -3.46
CA LYS A 109 13.42 -1.92 -3.67
C LYS A 109 13.18 -2.73 -4.93
N GLY A 110 11.99 -2.65 -5.53
CA GLY A 110 11.63 -3.49 -6.68
C GLY A 110 11.52 -5.00 -6.33
N HIS A 111 11.53 -5.35 -5.05
CA HIS A 111 11.27 -6.70 -4.57
C HIS A 111 10.65 -6.64 -3.17
N PHE A 112 9.87 -7.63 -2.78
CA PHE A 112 9.25 -7.69 -1.46
C PHE A 112 9.20 -9.12 -0.91
N ARG A 113 9.03 -9.27 0.39
CA ARG A 113 8.70 -10.57 1.01
C ARG A 113 7.23 -10.57 1.40
N CYS A 114 6.50 -11.61 1.00
CA CYS A 114 5.09 -11.72 1.33
C CYS A 114 4.92 -11.94 2.85
N PRO A 115 4.03 -11.24 3.55
CA PRO A 115 3.86 -11.42 5.00
C PRO A 115 3.19 -12.75 5.38
N TYR A 116 2.58 -13.45 4.42
CA TYR A 116 1.89 -14.72 4.63
C TYR A 116 2.79 -15.93 4.37
N CYS A 117 3.39 -16.05 3.18
CA CYS A 117 4.31 -17.15 2.87
C CYS A 117 5.78 -16.85 3.20
N ASN A 118 6.13 -15.60 3.54
CA ASN A 118 7.51 -15.14 3.81
C ASN A 118 8.52 -15.32 2.67
N GLU A 119 8.06 -15.72 1.50
CA GLU A 119 8.92 -15.89 0.34
C GLU A 119 9.22 -14.57 -0.39
N PRO A 120 10.46 -14.41 -0.92
CA PRO A 120 10.84 -13.23 -1.67
C PRO A 120 10.29 -13.28 -3.10
N SER A 121 9.53 -12.25 -3.46
CA SER A 121 8.99 -12.01 -4.80
C SER A 121 9.68 -10.80 -5.43
N ALA A 122 10.21 -10.96 -6.64
CA ALA A 122 10.79 -9.88 -7.43
C ALA A 122 9.72 -9.27 -8.33
N LEU A 123 9.68 -7.93 -8.44
CA LEU A 123 8.79 -7.23 -9.38
C LEU A 123 9.40 -7.22 -10.78
N GLN A 124 9.67 -8.41 -11.30
CA GLN A 124 10.17 -8.67 -12.63
C GLN A 124 9.25 -9.68 -13.32
N VAL A 125 9.07 -9.51 -14.63
CA VAL A 125 8.34 -10.48 -15.45
C VAL A 125 9.23 -11.69 -15.67
N ARG A 126 8.63 -12.88 -15.64
CA ARG A 126 9.32 -14.09 -16.09
C ARG A 126 9.60 -13.95 -17.58
N GLU A 127 10.87 -13.82 -17.96
CA GLU A 127 11.27 -13.88 -19.36
C GLU A 127 10.79 -15.20 -19.95
N ARG A 128 9.96 -15.10 -20.99
CA ARG A 128 9.53 -16.23 -21.79
C ARG A 128 10.61 -16.39 -22.86
N ASN A 129 11.62 -17.22 -22.58
CA ASN A 129 12.55 -17.64 -23.62
C ASN A 129 11.70 -18.20 -24.77
N ARG A 130 11.83 -17.56 -25.93
CA ARG A 130 11.14 -17.90 -27.16
C ARG A 130 12.09 -18.71 -28.02
#